data_AF-A0A840A0Q6-F1
#
_entry.id   AF-A0A840A0Q6-F1
#
_cell.length_a   1.000
_cell.length_b   1.000
_cell.length_c   1.000
_cell.angle_alpha   90.00
_cell.angle_beta   90.00
_cell.angle_gamma   90.00
#
_symmetry.space_group_name_H-M   'P 1'
#
loop_
_entity.id
_entity.type
_entity.pdbx_description
1 polymer ?
#
loop_
_entity_poly.entity_id
_entity_poly.type
_entity_poly.pdbx_seq_one_letter_code
_entity_poly.pdbx_strand_id
1 'polypeptide(L)'
;MSDKVEVENPNSPGRTTRVDAAKYGAMKTALLAALPGEAPGLTVAAAKAALLPQLPADLFPGGDKAGWWLKCVQLDLEAKRVIARAPGSPVRLFRV
;
A
#
# COMPACT_ATOMS: atom_id res chain seq x y z
N MET A 1 21.58 11.29 -0.46
CA MET A 1 21.15 9.91 -0.76
C MET A 1 19.76 9.75 -0.17
N SER A 2 18.76 9.31 -0.93
CA SER A 2 17.43 9.08 -0.36
C SER A 2 17.44 7.78 0.44
N ASP A 3 17.02 7.84 1.70
CA ASP A 3 16.91 6.67 2.57
C ASP A 3 16.03 5.59 1.92
N LYS A 4 16.35 4.33 2.20
CA LYS A 4 15.66 3.18 1.62
C LYS A 4 15.13 2.25 2.69
N VAL A 5 13.93 1.73 2.47
CA VAL A 5 13.33 0.67 3.30
C VAL A 5 13.30 -0.64 2.55
N GLU A 6 13.40 -1.74 3.29
CA GLU A 6 13.18 -3.07 2.75
C GLU A 6 11.69 -3.41 2.72
N VAL A 7 11.26 -3.91 1.57
CA VAL A 7 9.89 -4.38 1.35
C VAL A 7 9.89 -5.82 0.89
N GLU A 8 8.89 -6.54 1.37
CA GLU A 8 8.64 -7.95 1.11
C GLU A 8 7.48 -8.12 0.14
N ASN A 9 7.34 -9.33 -0.39
CA ASN A 9 6.21 -9.69 -1.24
C ASN A 9 5.75 -11.11 -0.87
N PRO A 10 4.47 -11.32 -0.51
CA PRO A 10 3.95 -12.63 -0.14
C PRO A 10 4.05 -13.64 -1.30
N ASN A 11 4.11 -13.18 -2.55
CA ASN A 11 4.28 -14.04 -3.73
C ASN A 11 5.76 -14.44 -3.96
N SER A 12 6.71 -13.93 -3.18
CA SER A 12 8.12 -14.30 -3.26
C SER A 12 8.76 -14.31 -1.86
N PRO A 13 8.37 -15.26 -0.99
CA PRO A 13 8.83 -15.30 0.40
C PRO A 13 10.37 -15.37 0.51
N GLY A 14 10.93 -14.70 1.53
CA GLY A 14 12.37 -14.67 1.77
C GLY A 14 13.17 -13.72 0.88
N ARG A 15 12.52 -13.03 -0.08
CA ARG A 15 13.16 -11.99 -0.90
C ARG A 15 12.71 -10.60 -0.49
N THR A 16 13.66 -9.72 -0.22
CA THR A 16 13.43 -8.29 -0.01
C THR A 16 13.87 -7.47 -1.21
N THR A 17 13.27 -6.29 -1.37
CA THR A 17 13.73 -5.24 -2.30
C THR A 17 13.80 -3.91 -1.56
N ARG A 18 14.60 -2.96 -2.07
CA ARG A 18 14.78 -1.65 -1.43
C ARG A 18 14.08 -0.56 -2.21
N VAL A 19 13.23 0.22 -1.54
CA VAL A 19 12.47 1.32 -2.13
C VAL A 19 12.67 2.60 -1.34
N ASP A 20 12.34 3.74 -1.96
CA ASP A 20 12.42 5.05 -1.31
C ASP A 20 11.60 5.14 -0.02
N ALA A 21 12.24 5.51 1.09
CA ALA A 21 11.63 5.52 2.42
C ALA A 21 10.51 6.54 2.55
N ALA A 22 10.69 7.75 2.01
CA ALA A 22 9.71 8.82 2.12
C ALA A 22 8.44 8.48 1.34
N LYS A 23 8.59 8.01 0.08
CA LYS A 23 7.45 7.59 -0.74
C LYS A 23 6.73 6.37 -0.15
N TYR A 24 7.47 5.39 0.35
CA TYR A 24 6.89 4.24 1.05
C TYR A 24 6.08 4.69 2.27
N GLY A 25 6.65 5.52 3.13
CA GLY A 25 6.01 6.00 4.35
C GLY A 25 4.71 6.76 4.07
N ALA A 26 4.75 7.71 3.13
CA ALA A 26 3.57 8.47 2.73
C ALA A 26 2.45 7.58 2.17
N MET A 27 2.80 6.63 1.27
CA MET A 27 1.81 5.70 0.71
C MET A 27 1.26 4.72 1.76
N LYS A 28 2.10 4.22 2.67
CA LYS A 28 1.67 3.37 3.79
C LYS A 28 0.67 4.08 4.68
N THR A 29 0.96 5.31 5.09
CA THR A 29 0.07 6.12 5.92
C THR A 29 -1.27 6.34 5.22
N ALA A 30 -1.25 6.80 3.97
CA ALA A 30 -2.46 7.08 3.21
C ALA A 30 -3.29 5.80 2.95
N LEU A 31 -2.65 4.67 2.66
CA LEU A 31 -3.35 3.39 2.49
C LEU A 31 -4.00 2.91 3.79
N LEU A 32 -3.28 2.89 4.91
CA LEU A 32 -3.85 2.44 6.18
C LEU A 32 -4.99 3.35 6.66
N ALA A 33 -4.93 4.65 6.40
CA ALA A 33 -6.01 5.59 6.68
C ALA A 33 -7.25 5.32 5.81
N ALA A 34 -7.08 4.88 4.57
CA ALA A 34 -8.18 4.54 3.67
C ALA A 34 -8.88 3.22 4.02
N LEU A 35 -8.16 2.23 4.57
CA LEU A 35 -8.70 0.89 4.78
C LEU A 35 -9.55 0.78 6.07
N PRO A 36 -10.69 0.09 6.04
CA PRO A 36 -11.47 -0.21 7.23
C PRO A 36 -10.76 -1.22 8.13
N GLY A 37 -11.20 -1.31 9.39
CA GLY A 37 -10.64 -2.21 10.41
C GLY A 37 -11.12 -3.67 10.32
N GLU A 38 -12.02 -3.99 9.40
CA GLU A 38 -12.64 -5.32 9.29
C GLU A 38 -13.09 -5.62 7.85
N ALA A 39 -13.37 -6.90 7.60
CA ALA A 39 -14.00 -7.35 6.36
C ALA A 39 -15.42 -6.76 6.21
N PRO A 40 -15.90 -6.47 4.99
CA PRO A 40 -15.39 -6.93 3.70
C PRO A 40 -14.27 -6.08 3.10
N GLY A 41 -13.85 -4.98 3.75
CA GLY A 41 -12.78 -4.14 3.21
C GLY A 41 -13.19 -3.21 2.05
N LEU A 42 -12.20 -2.55 1.46
CA LEU A 42 -12.35 -1.74 0.25
C LEU A 42 -11.69 -2.43 -0.95
N THR A 43 -12.27 -2.25 -2.14
CA THR A 43 -11.57 -2.66 -3.37
C THR A 43 -10.28 -1.86 -3.54
N VAL A 44 -9.29 -2.43 -4.23
CA VAL A 44 -8.02 -1.71 -4.52
C VAL A 44 -8.28 -0.38 -5.24
N ALA A 45 -9.28 -0.33 -6.12
CA ALA A 45 -9.67 0.89 -6.83
C ALA A 45 -10.26 1.95 -5.87
N ALA A 46 -11.15 1.54 -4.96
CA ALA A 46 -11.73 2.45 -3.95
C ALA A 46 -10.67 2.95 -2.97
N ALA A 47 -9.78 2.07 -2.49
CA ALA A 47 -8.66 2.44 -1.64
C ALA A 47 -7.74 3.46 -2.34
N LYS A 48 -7.43 3.25 -3.63
CA LYS A 48 -6.65 4.20 -4.43
C LYS A 48 -7.33 5.57 -4.51
N ALA A 49 -8.62 5.61 -4.80
CA ALA A 49 -9.37 6.87 -4.88
C ALA A 49 -9.37 7.62 -3.54
N ALA A 50 -9.52 6.90 -2.42
CA ALA A 50 -9.53 7.47 -1.09
C ALA A 50 -8.14 7.95 -0.62
N LEU A 51 -7.05 7.28 -1.01
CA LEU A 51 -5.70 7.63 -0.59
C LEU A 51 -5.07 8.75 -1.43
N LEU A 52 -5.45 8.89 -2.71
CA LEU A 52 -4.82 9.84 -3.64
C LEU A 52 -4.81 11.30 -3.13
N PRO A 53 -5.93 11.84 -2.60
CA PRO A 53 -5.96 13.20 -2.06
C PRO A 53 -5.07 13.42 -0.83
N GLN A 54 -4.63 12.34 -0.17
CA GLN A 54 -3.81 12.38 1.04
C GLN A 54 -2.31 12.34 0.73
N LEU A 55 -1.92 12.10 -0.52
CA LEU A 55 -0.51 11.98 -0.89
C LEU A 55 0.15 13.36 -1.00
N PRO A 56 1.32 13.58 -0.37
CA PRO A 56 2.09 14.82 -0.52
C PRO A 56 2.51 15.05 -1.97
N ALA A 57 2.27 16.26 -2.49
CA ALA A 57 2.52 16.60 -3.89
C ALA A 57 4.03 16.67 -4.24
N ASP A 58 4.90 16.93 -3.26
CA ASP A 58 6.35 16.88 -3.40
C ASP A 58 6.88 15.45 -3.61
N LEU A 59 6.21 14.45 -3.04
CA LEU A 59 6.55 13.02 -3.20
C LEU A 59 5.81 12.37 -4.37
N PHE A 60 4.56 12.78 -4.61
CA PHE A 60 3.64 12.24 -5.61
C PHE A 60 2.97 13.38 -6.41
N PRO A 61 3.73 14.11 -7.24
CA PRO A 61 3.16 15.20 -8.04
C PRO A 61 2.07 14.66 -8.96
N GLY A 62 0.83 15.16 -8.80
CA GLY A 62 -0.33 14.68 -9.54
C GLY A 62 -0.66 13.18 -9.32
N GLY A 63 -0.15 12.56 -8.26
CA GLY A 63 -0.28 11.12 -8.03
C GLY A 63 0.64 10.25 -8.90
N ASP A 64 1.75 10.80 -9.41
CA ASP A 64 2.68 10.05 -10.27
C ASP A 64 3.10 8.71 -9.63
N LYS A 65 2.99 7.65 -10.42
CA LYS A 65 3.28 6.25 -10.01
C LYS A 65 2.54 5.78 -8.75
N ALA A 66 1.48 6.47 -8.30
CA ALA A 66 0.73 6.07 -7.10
C ALA A 66 0.16 4.65 -7.20
N GLY A 67 -0.20 4.19 -8.41
CA GLY A 67 -0.65 2.80 -8.62
C GLY A 67 0.44 1.76 -8.34
N TRP A 68 1.68 2.02 -8.75
CA TRP A 68 2.81 1.13 -8.48
C TRP A 68 3.17 1.12 -7.00
N TRP A 69 3.22 2.31 -6.38
CA TRP A 69 3.50 2.47 -4.96
C TRP A 69 2.42 1.83 -4.08
N LEU A 70 1.14 2.00 -4.43
CA LEU A 70 0.03 1.31 -3.79
C LEU A 70 0.24 -0.21 -3.85
N LYS A 71 0.57 -0.76 -5.02
CA LYS A 71 0.78 -2.21 -5.15
C LYS A 71 1.97 -2.70 -4.34
N CYS A 72 3.09 -1.97 -4.36
CA CYS A 72 4.29 -2.27 -3.58
C CYS A 72 3.99 -2.31 -2.09
N VAL A 73 3.38 -1.24 -1.56
CA VAL A 73 3.02 -1.12 -0.15
C VAL A 73 1.96 -2.14 0.25
N GLN A 74 0.95 -2.36 -0.59
CA GLN A 74 -0.05 -3.40 -0.35
C GLN A 74 0.61 -4.76 -0.13
N LEU A 75 1.45 -5.21 -1.07
CA LEU A 75 2.11 -6.51 -0.98
C LEU A 75 2.98 -6.62 0.27
N ASP A 76 3.74 -5.57 0.58
CA ASP A 76 4.57 -5.55 1.78
C ASP A 76 3.74 -5.64 3.07
N LEU A 77 2.64 -4.90 3.17
CA LEU A 77 1.75 -4.95 4.34
C LEU A 77 1.01 -6.28 4.45
N GLU A 78 0.71 -6.94 3.32
CA GLU A 78 0.17 -8.31 3.30
C GLU A 78 1.21 -9.32 3.82
N ALA A 79 2.46 -9.25 3.35
CA ALA A 79 3.55 -10.10 3.85
C ALA A 79 3.77 -9.91 5.36
N LYS A 80 3.69 -8.66 5.83
CA LYS A 80 3.84 -8.29 7.25
C LYS A 80 2.58 -8.50 8.09
N ARG A 81 1.49 -9.00 7.50
CA ARG A 81 0.20 -9.26 8.17
C ARG A 81 -0.42 -8.02 8.85
N VAL A 82 -0.23 -6.85 8.26
CA VAL A 82 -0.84 -5.58 8.70
C VAL A 82 -2.20 -5.37 8.00
N ILE A 83 -2.34 -5.90 6.79
CA ILE A 83 -3.61 -5.90 6.04
C ILE A 83 -3.85 -7.31 5.48
N ALA A 84 -5.11 -7.61 5.17
CA ALA A 84 -5.52 -8.87 4.58
C ALA A 84 -6.49 -8.66 3.41
N ARG A 85 -6.69 -9.72 2.62
CA ARG A 85 -7.71 -9.78 1.56
C ARG A 85 -8.96 -10.46 2.08
N ALA A 86 -10.12 -9.86 1.80
CA ALA A 86 -11.38 -10.58 1.94
C ALA A 86 -11.48 -11.69 0.86
N PRO A 87 -12.19 -12.80 1.14
CA PRO A 87 -12.37 -13.86 0.16
C PRO A 87 -13.17 -13.39 -1.06
N GLY A 88 -12.88 -13.98 -2.22
CA GLY A 88 -13.59 -13.72 -3.48
C GLY A 88 -12.94 -12.66 -4.37
N SER A 89 -13.67 -12.28 -5.43
CA SER A 89 -13.28 -11.24 -6.38
C SER A 89 -14.38 -10.16 -6.49
N PRO A 90 -14.01 -8.89 -6.75
CA PRO A 90 -12.65 -8.35 -6.86
C PRO A 90 -11.93 -8.32 -5.50
N VAL A 91 -10.60 -8.18 -5.53
CA VAL A 91 -9.78 -8.07 -4.30
C VAL A 91 -10.26 -6.89 -3.45
N ARG A 92 -10.56 -7.17 -2.19
CA ARG A 92 -10.85 -6.17 -1.16
C ARG A 92 -9.88 -6.28 0.00
N LEU A 93 -9.46 -5.14 0.54
CA LEU A 93 -8.43 -5.01 1.56
C LEU A 93 -9.03 -4.44 2.85
N PHE A 94 -8.59 -4.94 3.99
CA PHE A 94 -8.91 -4.42 5.33
C PHE A 94 -7.69 -4.55 6.25
N ARG A 95 -7.65 -3.76 7.33
CA ARG A 95 -6.61 -3.83 8.37
C ARG A 95 -6.82 -5.05 9.26
N VAL A 96 -5.73 -5.65 9.73
CA VAL A 96 -5.71 -6.79 10.66
C VAL A 96 -5.27 -6.32 12.04
#